data_AF-A0A8C2T2C5-F1
#
_entry.id   AF-A0A8C2T2C5-F1
#
_cell.length_a   1.000
_cell.length_b   1.000
_cell.length_c   1.000
_cell.angle_alpha   90.00
_cell.angle_beta   90.00
_cell.angle_gamma   90.00
#
_symmetry.space_group_name_H-M   'P 1'
#
loop_
_entity.id
_entity.type
_entity.pdbx_description
1 polymer ?
#
loop_
_entity_poly.entity_id
_entity_poly.type
_entity_poly.pdbx_seq_one_letter_code
_entity_poly.pdbx_strand_id
1 'polypeptide(L)'
;MLVHTEKQLITSVWGKVNVEECGAEALARLLIVYPWTQRFFDNFGNLSSPTAIIGNPKVRAHGKKVLSSFGEAVKNLDNIKNTYAKLSELHCEKLHVDPENFRCWGNLSSRCFRCRRERGWFGWNSASLRGRGKAVHLVT
;
A
#
# COMPACT_ATOMS: atom_id res chain seq x y z
N MET A 1 -0.53 9.55 -19.80
CA MET A 1 -0.91 8.14 -19.95
C MET A 1 0.36 7.31 -19.83
N LEU A 2 0.34 6.19 -19.11
CA LEU A 2 1.56 5.37 -18.91
C LEU A 2 2.00 4.73 -20.22
N VAL A 3 3.30 4.75 -20.51
CA VAL A 3 3.85 4.05 -21.68
C VAL A 3 3.99 2.54 -21.42
N HIS A 4 4.10 1.73 -22.47
CA HIS A 4 4.11 0.27 -22.36
C HIS A 4 5.18 -0.26 -21.39
N THR A 5 6.39 0.31 -21.45
CA THR A 5 7.50 -0.06 -20.57
C THR A 5 7.21 0.23 -19.11
N GLU A 6 6.56 1.36 -18.79
CA GLU A 6 6.15 1.70 -17.42
C GLU A 6 5.10 0.71 -16.89
N LYS A 7 4.12 0.35 -17.73
CA LYS A 7 3.09 -0.65 -17.36
C LYS A 7 3.72 -2.00 -17.03
N GLN A 8 4.66 -2.47 -17.86
CA GLN A 8 5.39 -3.71 -17.60
C GLN A 8 6.20 -3.66 -16.31
N LEU A 9 6.87 -2.54 -16.02
CA LEU A 9 7.62 -2.35 -14.79
C LEU A 9 6.71 -2.41 -13.56
N ILE A 10 5.55 -1.74 -13.61
CA ILE A 10 4.57 -1.75 -12.51
C ILE A 10 4.09 -3.17 -12.25
N THR A 11 3.69 -3.91 -13.28
CA THR A 11 3.23 -5.30 -13.15
C THR A 11 4.34 -6.22 -12.63
N SER A 12 5.58 -6.04 -13.11
CA SER A 12 6.74 -6.82 -12.66
C SER A 12 7.07 -6.58 -11.18
N VAL A 13 7.02 -5.32 -10.73
CA VAL A 13 7.23 -4.97 -9.32
C VAL A 13 6.10 -5.53 -8.47
N TRP A 14 4.85 -5.35 -8.91
CA TRP A 14 3.67 -5.83 -8.17
C TRP A 14 3.66 -7.35 -7.98
N GLY A 15 4.06 -8.11 -9.00
CA GLY A 15 4.13 -9.58 -8.92
C GLY A 15 5.08 -10.12 -7.84
N LYS A 16 5.98 -9.28 -7.31
CA LYS A 16 6.89 -9.65 -6.23
C LYS A 16 6.39 -9.23 -4.84
N VAL A 17 5.31 -8.45 -4.76
CA VAL A 17 4.78 -7.92 -3.49
C VAL A 17 3.99 -9.01 -2.77
N ASN A 18 4.38 -9.33 -1.54
CA ASN A 18 3.54 -10.11 -0.62
C ASN A 18 2.44 -9.20 -0.06
N VAL A 19 1.24 -9.32 -0.64
CA VAL A 19 0.09 -8.44 -0.33
C VAL A 19 -0.32 -8.51 1.14
N GLU A 20 -0.27 -9.70 1.74
CA GLU A 20 -0.71 -9.89 3.12
C GLU A 20 0.24 -9.22 4.11
N GLU A 21 1.53 -9.52 4.02
CA GLU A 21 2.51 -8.97 4.95
C GLU A 21 2.70 -7.46 4.75
N CYS A 22 2.78 -7.01 3.49
CA CYS A 22 3.00 -5.60 3.21
C CYS A 22 1.78 -4.75 3.57
N GLY A 23 0.58 -5.26 3.28
CA GLY A 23 -0.67 -4.57 3.61
C GLY A 23 -0.86 -4.43 5.11
N ALA A 24 -0.58 -5.50 5.87
CA ALA A 24 -0.65 -5.50 7.32
C ALA A 24 0.34 -4.52 7.95
N GLU A 25 1.60 -4.55 7.50
CA GLU A 25 2.64 -3.66 8.02
C GLU A 25 2.36 -2.20 7.70
N ALA A 26 1.94 -1.90 6.46
CA ALA A 26 1.62 -0.53 6.07
C ALA A 26 0.44 0.02 6.89
N LEU A 27 -0.61 -0.78 7.13
CA LEU A 27 -1.78 -0.35 7.94
C LEU A 27 -1.45 -0.19 9.40
N ALA A 28 -0.68 -1.11 9.97
CA ALA A 28 -0.18 -0.94 11.32
C ALA A 28 0.62 0.36 11.47
N ARG A 29 1.52 0.67 10.51
CA ARG A 29 2.29 1.92 10.53
C ARG A 29 1.43 3.15 10.36
N LEU A 30 0.37 3.11 9.55
CA LEU A 30 -0.57 4.23 9.41
C LEU A 30 -1.21 4.56 10.76
N LEU A 31 -1.75 3.54 11.45
CA LEU A 31 -2.42 3.71 12.73
C LEU A 31 -1.47 4.15 13.86
N ILE A 32 -0.18 3.79 13.77
CA ILE A 32 0.84 4.19 14.75
C ILE A 32 1.36 5.61 14.50
N VAL A 33 1.73 5.93 13.25
CA VAL A 33 2.34 7.22 12.88
C VAL A 33 1.31 8.34 12.84
N TYR A 34 0.06 8.00 12.50
CA TYR A 34 -1.04 8.95 12.39
C TYR A 34 -2.24 8.49 13.25
N PRO A 35 -2.17 8.64 14.59
CA PRO A 35 -3.17 8.08 15.51
C PRO A 35 -4.60 8.57 15.27
N TRP A 36 -4.78 9.77 14.70
CA TRP A 36 -6.11 10.29 14.35
C TRP A 36 -6.86 9.41 13.33
N THR A 37 -6.15 8.60 12.55
CA THR A 37 -6.75 7.66 11.60
C THR A 37 -7.45 6.49 12.28
N GLN A 38 -7.16 6.22 13.56
CA GLN A 38 -7.77 5.12 14.32
C GLN A 38 -9.29 5.28 14.47
N ARG A 39 -9.81 6.51 14.44
CA ARG A 39 -11.26 6.81 14.52
C ARG A 39 -12.10 6.16 13.41
N PHE A 40 -11.48 5.77 12.29
CA PHE A 40 -12.18 5.08 11.20
C PHE A 40 -12.28 3.57 11.44
N PHE A 41 -11.65 3.07 12.50
CA PHE A 41 -11.46 1.65 12.78
C PHE A 41 -11.99 1.25 14.17
N ASP A 42 -13.00 1.93 14.69
CA ASP A 42 -13.58 1.66 16.02
C ASP A 42 -13.99 0.19 16.19
N ASN A 43 -14.46 -0.45 15.11
CA ASN A 43 -14.84 -1.87 15.09
C ASN A 43 -13.65 -2.85 15.16
N PHE A 44 -12.41 -2.36 15.17
CA PHE A 44 -11.21 -3.21 15.17
C PHE A 44 -10.79 -3.62 16.59
N GLY A 45 -11.44 -3.08 17.62
CA GLY A 45 -11.15 -3.41 19.02
C GLY A 45 -9.93 -2.65 19.53
N ASN A 46 -9.03 -3.33 20.23
CA ASN A 46 -7.90 -2.66 20.88
C ASN A 46 -6.85 -2.16 19.87
N LEU A 47 -6.70 -0.84 19.79
CA LEU A 47 -5.68 -0.12 19.00
C LEU A 47 -4.84 0.83 19.87
N SER A 48 -4.88 0.68 21.21
CA SER A 48 -4.29 1.65 22.15
C SER A 48 -2.76 1.67 22.19
N SER A 49 -2.09 0.63 21.71
CA SER A 49 -0.62 0.54 21.69
C SER A 49 -0.09 -0.01 20.37
N PRO A 50 1.16 0.31 20.00
CA PRO A 50 1.77 -0.25 18.79
C PRO A 50 1.74 -1.78 18.74
N THR A 51 2.00 -2.45 19.86
CA THR A 51 1.95 -3.92 19.96
C THR A 51 0.53 -4.44 19.73
N ALA A 52 -0.49 -3.76 20.29
CA ALA A 52 -1.89 -4.12 20.07
C ALA A 52 -2.26 -3.96 18.59
N ILE A 53 -1.85 -2.86 17.94
CA ILE A 53 -2.12 -2.58 16.53
C ILE A 53 -1.47 -3.63 15.62
N ILE A 54 -0.18 -3.93 15.82
CA ILE A 54 0.58 -4.88 14.99
C ILE A 54 0.03 -6.31 15.15
N GLY A 55 -0.36 -6.69 16.37
CA GLY A 55 -0.93 -8.00 16.68
C GLY A 55 -2.39 -8.16 16.25
N ASN A 56 -3.08 -7.08 15.86
CA ASN A 56 -4.52 -7.12 15.62
C ASN A 56 -4.87 -7.84 14.30
N PRO A 57 -5.62 -8.96 14.34
CA PRO A 57 -5.98 -9.72 13.14
C PRO A 57 -6.89 -8.93 12.19
N LYS A 58 -7.73 -8.01 12.70
CA LYS A 58 -8.59 -7.16 11.87
C LYS A 58 -7.77 -6.11 11.10
N VAL A 59 -6.75 -5.54 11.73
CA VAL A 59 -5.78 -4.65 11.05
C VAL A 59 -5.08 -5.42 9.93
N ARG A 60 -4.57 -6.64 10.21
CA ARG A 60 -3.93 -7.47 9.19
C ARG A 60 -4.86 -7.79 8.02
N ALA A 61 -6.09 -8.22 8.30
CA ALA A 61 -7.08 -8.55 7.29
C ALA A 61 -7.48 -7.33 6.44
N HIS A 62 -7.66 -6.17 7.07
CA HIS A 62 -8.01 -4.95 6.35
C HIS A 62 -6.83 -4.41 5.52
N GLY A 63 -5.61 -4.46 6.05
CA GLY A 63 -4.40 -4.09 5.32
C GLY A 63 -4.23 -4.93 4.05
N LYS A 64 -4.49 -6.25 4.14
CA LYS A 64 -4.55 -7.13 2.97
C LYS A 64 -5.63 -6.69 2.00
N LYS A 65 -6.85 -6.39 2.46
CA LYS A 65 -7.96 -5.92 1.60
C LYS A 65 -7.61 -4.63 0.86
N VAL A 66 -7.04 -3.64 1.54
CA VAL A 66 -6.59 -2.39 0.93
C VAL A 66 -5.52 -2.69 -0.10
N LEU A 67 -4.50 -3.48 0.23
CA LEU A 67 -3.42 -3.73 -0.72
C LEU A 67 -3.84 -4.63 -1.89
N SER A 68 -4.84 -5.51 -1.71
CA SER A 68 -5.45 -6.27 -2.80
C SER A 68 -6.12 -5.37 -3.84
N SER A 69 -6.74 -4.24 -3.44
CA SER A 69 -7.37 -3.33 -4.40
C SER A 69 -6.34 -2.69 -5.34
N PHE A 70 -5.12 -2.43 -4.86
CA PHE A 70 -4.02 -1.98 -5.72
C PHE A 70 -3.70 -3.02 -6.81
N GLY A 71 -3.84 -4.31 -6.53
CA GLY A 71 -3.71 -5.36 -7.53
C GLY A 71 -4.79 -5.29 -8.61
N GLU A 72 -6.00 -4.84 -8.28
CA GLU A 72 -7.06 -4.58 -9.27
C GLU A 72 -6.72 -3.38 -10.14
N ALA A 73 -6.11 -2.33 -9.58
CA ALA A 73 -5.63 -1.20 -10.35
C ALA A 73 -4.45 -1.56 -11.28
N VAL A 74 -3.53 -2.41 -10.83
CA VAL A 74 -2.42 -2.91 -11.66
C VAL A 74 -2.94 -3.74 -12.85
N LYS A 75 -4.07 -4.43 -12.70
CA LYS A 75 -4.74 -5.13 -13.82
C LYS A 75 -5.47 -4.16 -14.77
N ASN A 76 -5.82 -2.96 -14.30
CA ASN A 76 -6.63 -1.98 -15.03
C ASN A 76 -5.91 -0.62 -15.17
N LEU A 77 -4.61 -0.62 -15.52
CA LEU A 77 -3.77 0.60 -15.56
C LEU A 77 -4.29 1.69 -16.51
N ASP A 78 -5.05 1.32 -17.54
CA ASP A 78 -5.67 2.26 -18.48
C ASP A 78 -7.01 2.82 -18.00
N ASN A 79 -7.63 2.20 -16.99
CA ASN A 79 -8.98 2.50 -16.55
C ASN A 79 -9.10 2.67 -15.02
N ILE A 80 -8.04 3.17 -14.39
CA ILE A 80 -7.94 3.29 -12.92
C ILE A 80 -9.08 4.14 -12.34
N LYS A 81 -9.44 5.26 -13.00
CA LYS A 81 -10.50 6.16 -12.53
C LYS A 81 -11.84 5.45 -12.39
N ASN A 82 -12.26 4.69 -13.41
CA ASN A 82 -13.52 3.96 -13.36
C ASN A 82 -13.43 2.74 -12.42
N THR A 83 -12.26 2.10 -12.34
CA THR A 83 -12.02 0.97 -11.41
C THR A 83 -12.27 1.38 -9.95
N TYR A 84 -11.89 2.61 -9.57
CA TYR A 84 -12.05 3.11 -8.21
C TYR A 84 -13.24 4.03 -7.98
N ALA A 85 -14.10 4.29 -8.98
CA ALA A 85 -15.24 5.21 -8.83
C ALA A 85 -16.13 4.84 -7.63
N LYS A 86 -16.57 3.58 -7.56
CA LYS A 86 -17.39 3.07 -6.45
C LYS A 86 -16.65 3.08 -5.10
N LEU A 87 -15.34 2.85 -5.12
CA LEU A 87 -14.52 2.88 -3.90
C LEU A 87 -14.36 4.33 -3.40
N SER A 88 -14.21 5.28 -4.32
CA SER A 88 -14.13 6.71 -4.04
C SER A 88 -15.43 7.21 -3.43
N GLU A 89 -16.58 6.86 -4.00
CA GLU A 89 -17.91 7.16 -3.44
C GLU A 89 -18.05 6.61 -2.02
N LEU A 90 -17.68 5.34 -1.80
CA LEU A 90 -17.72 4.74 -0.48
C LEU A 90 -16.89 5.52 0.57
N HIS A 91 -15.67 5.92 0.22
CA HIS A 91 -14.79 6.63 1.15
C HIS A 91 -15.23 8.08 1.39
N CYS A 92 -15.83 8.74 0.40
CA CYS A 92 -16.32 10.11 0.51
C CYS A 92 -17.67 10.16 1.26
N GLU A 93 -18.65 9.39 0.81
CA GLU A 93 -20.04 9.52 1.24
C GLU A 93 -20.38 8.75 2.51
N LYS A 94 -19.76 7.58 2.74
CA LYS A 94 -20.09 6.73 3.90
C LYS A 94 -19.06 6.78 4.99
N LEU A 95 -17.78 6.83 4.63
CA LEU A 95 -16.68 6.78 5.60
C LEU A 95 -16.15 8.18 5.94
N HIS A 96 -16.48 9.20 5.14
CA HIS A 96 -16.02 10.57 5.29
C HIS A 96 -14.50 10.67 5.54
N VAL A 97 -13.73 9.87 4.79
CA VAL A 97 -12.27 9.86 4.89
C VAL A 97 -11.71 11.07 4.16
N ASP A 98 -10.95 11.89 4.88
CA ASP A 98 -10.24 13.02 4.28
C ASP A 98 -9.27 12.52 3.19
N PRO A 99 -9.30 13.10 1.97
CA PRO A 99 -8.38 12.74 0.89
C PRO A 99 -6.90 12.73 1.28
N GLU A 100 -6.51 13.57 2.24
CA GLU A 100 -5.14 13.66 2.76
C GLU A 100 -4.66 12.33 3.37
N ASN A 101 -5.56 11.54 3.95
CA ASN A 101 -5.20 10.23 4.52
C ASN A 101 -4.73 9.22 3.45
N PHE A 102 -5.19 9.35 2.19
CA PHE A 102 -4.67 8.52 1.10
C PHE A 102 -3.23 8.86 0.73
N ARG A 103 -2.84 10.14 0.86
CA ARG A 103 -1.45 10.58 0.68
C ARG A 103 -0.55 10.00 1.78
N CYS A 104 -0.99 10.07 3.04
CA CYS A 104 -0.32 9.45 4.18
C CYS A 104 -0.12 7.93 3.98
N TRP A 105 -1.18 7.24 3.54
CA TRP A 105 -1.13 5.82 3.20
C TRP A 105 -0.10 5.51 2.09
N GLY A 106 -0.15 6.25 0.99
CA GLY A 106 0.76 6.06 -0.15
C GLY A 106 2.23 6.21 0.25
N ASN A 107 2.54 7.19 1.10
CA ASN A 107 3.90 7.41 1.61
C ASN A 107 4.39 6.24 2.47
N LEU A 108 3.55 5.74 3.39
CA LEU A 108 3.92 4.62 4.25
C LEU A 108 4.04 3.31 3.47
N SER A 109 3.12 3.03 2.54
CA SER A 109 3.18 1.85 1.68
C SER A 109 4.45 1.84 0.83
N SER A 110 4.81 2.98 0.24
CA SER A 110 6.04 3.12 -0.54
C SER A 110 7.29 2.88 0.30
N ARG A 111 7.28 3.36 1.55
CA ARG A 111 8.37 3.13 2.51
C ARG A 111 8.47 1.66 2.95
N CYS A 112 7.33 0.98 3.14
CA CYS A 112 7.29 -0.46 3.40
C CYS A 112 7.88 -1.27 2.25
N PHE A 113 7.52 -0.96 1.00
CA PHE A 113 8.07 -1.63 -0.17
C PHE A 113 9.58 -1.42 -0.33
N ARG A 114 10.06 -0.19 -0.09
CA ARG A 114 11.49 0.12 -0.10
C ARG A 114 12.26 -0.70 0.94
N CYS A 115 11.80 -0.67 2.20
CA CYS A 115 12.43 -1.40 3.30
C CYS A 115 12.50 -2.92 3.02
N ARG A 116 11.44 -3.50 2.45
CA ARG A 116 11.42 -4.93 2.11
C ARG A 116 12.29 -5.29 0.91
N ARG A 117 12.45 -4.38 -0.05
CA ARG A 117 13.42 -4.55 -1.14
C ARG A 117 14.85 -4.62 -0.59
N GLU A 118 15.20 -3.74 0.34
CA GLU A 118 16.53 -3.70 0.96
C GLU A 118 16.82 -4.94 1.81
N ARG A 119 15.79 -5.50 2.46
CA ARG A 119 15.89 -6.72 3.27
C ARG A 119 15.87 -8.03 2.46
N GLY A 120 15.73 -7.97 1.13
CA GLY A 120 15.75 -9.16 0.26
C GLY A 120 14.48 -10.04 0.33
N TRP A 121 13.40 -9.57 0.97
CA TRP A 121 12.20 -10.37 1.26
C TRP A 121 11.36 -10.76 0.03
N PHE A 122 11.67 -10.21 -1.14
CA PHE A 122 10.94 -10.44 -2.38
C PHE A 122 11.74 -11.23 -3.43
N GLY A 123 12.83 -11.92 -3.02
CA GLY A 123 13.71 -12.64 -3.95
C GLY A 123 14.48 -11.71 -4.91
N TRP A 124 14.71 -10.45 -4.52
CA TRP A 124 15.51 -9.51 -5.30
C TRP A 124 16.99 -9.81 -5.04
N ASN A 125 17.63 -10.61 -5.90
CA ASN A 125 19.07 -10.77 -5.83
C ASN A 125 19.77 -9.43 -6.12
N SER A 126 20.55 -8.96 -5.15
CA SER A 126 21.36 -7.71 -5.19
C SER A 126 22.32 -7.63 -6.38
N ALA A 127 22.56 -8.75 -7.07
CA ALA A 127 23.40 -8.86 -8.26
C ALA A 127 22.72 -8.35 -9.55
N SER A 128 21.38 -8.37 -9.66
CA SER A 128 20.70 -8.09 -10.93
C SER A 128 20.62 -6.59 -11.30
N LEU A 129 20.81 -5.69 -10.34
CA LEU A 129 20.49 -4.25 -10.51
C LEU A 129 21.64 -3.28 -10.25
N ARG A 130 22.85 -3.76 -9.91
CA ARG A 130 24.04 -2.90 -9.88
C ARG A 130 24.41 -2.29 -11.25
N GLY A 131 23.77 -2.74 -12.33
CA GLY A 131 23.94 -2.19 -13.68
C GLY A 131 22.93 -1.10 -14.11
N ARG A 132 21.96 -0.68 -13.28
CA ARG A 132 20.94 0.30 -13.71
C ARG A 132 20.67 1.40 -12.67
N GLY A 133 21.72 2.14 -12.32
CA GLY A 133 21.70 3.30 -11.42
C GLY A 133 20.97 4.55 -11.95
N LYS A 134 19.82 4.43 -12.64
CA LYS A 134 19.04 5.58 -13.14
C LYS A 134 17.54 5.55 -12.86
N ALA A 135 16.99 4.49 -12.28
CA ALA A 135 15.53 4.37 -12.08
C ALA A 135 15.01 4.86 -10.71
N VAL A 136 15.86 5.42 -9.85
CA VAL A 136 15.48 5.76 -8.46
C VAL A 136 14.81 7.15 -8.33
N HIS A 137 14.78 7.95 -9.40
CA HIS A 137 14.27 9.32 -9.36
C HIS A 137 12.80 9.51 -9.77
N LEU A 138 12.05 8.43 -10.04
CA LEU A 138 10.67 8.51 -10.54
C LEU A 138 9.58 8.28 -9.49
N VAL A 139 9.93 8.21 -8.20
CA VAL A 139 8.94 8.08 -7.10
C VAL A 139 9.31 8.98 -5.91
N THR A 140 9.69 10.22 -6.23
CA THR A 140 9.73 11.36 -5.32
C THR A 140 9.05 12.52 -6.00
#